data_AF-A0A0F7FYK2-F1
#
_entry.id   AF-A0A0F7FYK2-F1
#
_cell.length_a   1.000
_cell.length_b   1.000
_cell.length_c   1.000
_cell.angle_alpha   90.00
_cell.angle_beta   90.00
_cell.angle_gamma   90.00
#
_symmetry.space_group_name_H-M   'P 1'
#
loop_
_entity.id
_entity.type
_entity.pdbx_description
1 polymer ?
#
loop_
_entity_poly.entity_id
_entity_poly.type
_entity_poly.pdbx_seq_one_letter_code
_entity_poly.pdbx_strand_id
1 'polypeptide(L)'
;MTADPREPEGLDEFLAQEAEQDEDEASGRGRGSEDPEAPEADAVEQRLELLQRRDSPLTGRHHDEVDPADEAEQARVVDPGDEEYRS
;
A
#
# COMPACT_ATOMS: atom_id res chain seq x y z
N MET A 1 -10.66 -16.48 -14.73
CA MET A 1 -11.00 -15.10 -15.12
C MET A 1 -9.78 -14.25 -14.82
N THR A 2 -9.14 -13.67 -15.83
CA THR A 2 -7.96 -12.81 -15.70
C THR A 2 -8.44 -11.37 -15.52
N ALA A 3 -8.37 -10.82 -14.32
CA ALA A 3 -8.55 -9.40 -14.10
C ALA A 3 -7.30 -8.65 -14.59
N ASP A 4 -7.44 -7.72 -15.53
CA ASP A 4 -6.33 -6.86 -15.95
C ASP A 4 -6.12 -5.78 -14.86
N PRO A 5 -4.96 -5.74 -14.18
CA PRO A 5 -4.70 -4.77 -13.11
C PRO A 5 -4.62 -3.31 -13.60
N ARG A 6 -4.69 -3.06 -14.92
CA ARG A 6 -4.68 -1.71 -15.52
C ARG A 6 -6.04 -1.31 -16.11
N GLU A 7 -7.04 -2.18 -16.10
CA GLU A 7 -8.39 -1.80 -16.51
C GLU A 7 -9.17 -1.27 -15.29
N PRO A 8 -9.77 -0.06 -15.37
CA PRO A 8 -10.54 0.52 -14.28
C PRO A 8 -11.90 -0.17 -14.06
N GLU A 9 -12.23 -1.21 -14.83
CA GLU A 9 -13.56 -1.84 -14.83
C GLU A 9 -13.92 -2.56 -13.52
N GLY A 10 -12.98 -2.67 -12.57
CA GLY A 10 -13.22 -3.16 -11.21
C GLY A 10 -13.24 -2.09 -10.11
N LEU A 11 -12.88 -0.83 -10.40
CA LEU A 11 -12.84 0.21 -9.36
C LEU A 11 -14.24 0.64 -8.93
N ASP A 12 -15.14 0.84 -9.89
CA ASP A 12 -16.52 1.25 -9.60
C ASP A 12 -17.30 0.13 -8.86
N GLU A 13 -17.03 -1.13 -9.19
CA GLU A 13 -17.60 -2.29 -8.49
C GLU A 13 -17.01 -2.45 -7.08
N PHE A 14 -15.70 -2.25 -6.92
CA PHE A 14 -15.03 -2.23 -5.62
C PHE A 14 -15.58 -1.13 -4.70
N LEU A 15 -15.75 0.08 -5.23
CA LEU A 15 -16.30 1.21 -4.48
C LEU A 15 -17.79 1.01 -4.12
N ALA A 16 -18.58 0.39 -5.01
CA ALA A 16 -19.95 0.03 -4.70
C ALA A 16 -20.03 -1.03 -3.59
N GLN A 17 -19.15 -2.03 -3.61
CA GLN A 17 -19.09 -3.08 -2.58
C GLN A 17 -18.54 -2.57 -1.24
N GLU A 18 -17.64 -1.58 -1.25
CA GLU A 18 -17.16 -0.89 -0.04
C GLU A 18 -18.29 -0.06 0.59
N ALA A 19 -19.05 0.68 -0.23
CA ALA A 19 -20.21 1.44 0.23
C ALA A 19 -21.29 0.54 0.87
N GLU A 20 -21.57 -0.64 0.28
CA GLU A 20 -22.50 -1.60 0.86
C GLU A 20 -22.00 -2.18 2.20
N GLN A 21 -20.68 -2.39 2.37
CA GLN A 21 -20.09 -2.84 3.64
C GLN A 21 -20.13 -1.77 4.73
N ASP A 22 -19.87 -0.51 4.38
CA ASP A 22 -19.93 0.62 5.31
C ASP A 22 -21.35 0.79 5.91
N GLU A 23 -22.39 0.48 5.14
CA GLU A 23 -23.79 0.53 5.58
C GLU A 23 -24.14 -0.58 6.60
N ASP A 24 -23.58 -1.78 6.42
CA ASP A 24 -23.72 -2.90 7.36
C ASP A 24 -22.92 -2.68 8.66
N GLU A 25 -21.72 -2.09 8.58
CA GLU A 25 -20.94 -1.72 9.76
C GLU A 25 -21.59 -0.56 10.56
N ALA A 26 -22.23 0.39 9.87
CA ALA A 26 -22.96 1.49 10.50
C ALA A 26 -24.17 1.01 11.32
N SER A 27 -24.85 -0.06 10.88
CA SER A 27 -26.02 -0.62 11.55
C SER A 27 -25.70 -1.68 12.62
N GLY A 28 -24.49 -2.27 12.59
CA GLY A 28 -23.95 -3.16 13.62
C GLY A 28 -23.22 -2.45 14.78
N ARG A 29 -22.80 -1.18 14.61
CA ARG A 29 -21.99 -0.45 15.60
C ARG A 29 -22.81 0.48 16.50
N GLY A 30 -23.95 -0.02 16.99
CA GLY A 30 -24.82 0.70 17.92
C GLY A 30 -24.40 0.64 19.39
N ARG A 31 -23.16 0.98 19.77
CA ARG A 31 -22.82 1.46 21.14
C ARG A 31 -21.37 1.94 21.27
N GLY A 32 -21.14 3.23 21.05
CA GLY A 32 -19.84 3.88 21.31
C GLY A 32 -19.41 4.76 20.16
N SER A 33 -20.17 5.82 19.90
CA SER A 33 -19.67 6.97 19.15
C SER A 33 -18.64 7.70 20.01
N GLU A 34 -17.55 7.02 20.35
CA GLU A 34 -16.30 7.70 20.65
C GLU A 34 -15.83 8.23 19.30
N ASP A 35 -15.64 9.53 19.23
CA ASP A 35 -14.98 10.21 18.12
C ASP A 35 -13.82 9.33 17.61
N PRO A 36 -13.66 9.07 16.30
CA PRO A 36 -12.49 8.35 15.78
C PRO A 36 -11.17 9.07 16.10
N GLU A 37 -11.20 10.24 16.74
CA GLU A 37 -10.05 10.87 17.36
C GLU A 37 -9.29 9.92 18.29
N ALA A 38 -7.96 9.93 18.11
CA ALA A 38 -7.05 9.28 19.02
C ALA A 38 -7.26 9.81 20.45
N PRO A 39 -7.01 9.00 21.50
CA PRO A 39 -6.99 9.46 22.88
C PRO A 39 -6.23 10.78 23.04
N GLU A 40 -6.68 11.64 23.95
CA GLU A 40 -6.11 13.00 24.11
C GLU A 40 -4.58 13.00 24.27
N ALA A 41 -4.02 12.01 24.96
CA ALA A 41 -2.58 11.83 25.11
C ALA A 41 -1.87 11.60 23.76
N ASP A 42 -2.43 10.74 22.91
CA ASP A 42 -1.88 10.42 21.60
C ASP A 42 -2.01 11.62 20.65
N ALA A 43 -3.12 12.36 20.72
CA ALA A 43 -3.32 13.58 19.94
C ALA A 43 -2.31 14.67 20.33
N VAL A 44 -1.92 14.76 21.61
CA VAL A 44 -0.87 15.67 22.09
C VAL A 44 0.49 15.27 21.53
N GLU A 45 0.84 13.99 21.55
CA GLU A 45 2.09 13.50 20.97
C GLU A 45 2.16 13.72 19.46
N GLN A 46 1.06 13.51 18.74
CA GLN A 46 0.99 13.71 17.29
C GLN A 46 1.10 15.19 16.86
N ARG A 47 0.69 16.12 17.73
CA ARG A 47 0.81 17.56 17.49
C ARG A 47 2.17 18.12 17.90
N LEU A 48 3.02 17.30 18.52
CA LEU A 48 4.35 17.72 18.94
C LEU A 48 5.27 17.92 17.73
N GLU A 49 6.01 19.03 17.72
CA GLU A 49 6.95 19.32 16.64
C GLU A 49 8.07 18.26 16.58
N LEU A 50 8.22 17.63 15.42
CA LEU A 50 9.30 16.67 15.19
C LEU A 50 10.64 17.41 15.06
N LEU A 51 11.61 17.05 15.89
CA LEU A 51 12.99 17.47 15.69
C LEU A 51 13.47 16.92 14.33
N GLN A 52 13.97 17.80 13.46
CA GLN A 52 14.60 17.38 12.20
C GLN A 52 15.95 16.72 12.47
N ARG A 53 15.93 15.49 13.00
CA ARG A 53 17.11 14.62 13.01
C ARG A 53 17.22 14.01 11.63
N ARG A 54 17.86 14.73 10.71
CA ARG A 54 18.20 14.19 9.40
C ARG A 54 19.24 13.11 9.61
N ASP A 55 18.91 11.88 9.21
CA ASP A 55 19.95 10.89 9.01
C ASP A 55 20.92 11.42 7.95
N SER A 56 22.20 11.14 8.15
CA SER A 56 23.17 11.40 7.08
C SER A 56 22.72 10.59 5.86
N PRO A 57 22.57 11.20 4.68
CA PRO A 57 22.26 10.42 3.50
C PRO A 57 23.31 9.31 3.38
N LEU A 58 22.88 8.11 2.99
CA LEU A 58 23.75 6.98 2.68
C LEU A 58 24.55 7.31 1.40
N THR A 59 25.39 8.34 1.43
CA THR A 59 26.29 8.76 0.34
C THR A 59 27.43 7.77 0.12
N GLY A 60 27.48 6.72 0.95
CA GLY A 60 28.48 5.66 0.93
C GLY A 60 27.96 4.31 0.48
N ARG A 61 26.74 4.21 -0.09
CA ARG A 61 26.50 3.10 -1.01
C ARG A 61 27.42 3.38 -2.20
N HIS A 62 28.60 2.75 -2.20
CA HIS A 62 29.10 2.20 -3.46
C HIS A 62 27.85 1.64 -4.13
N HIS A 63 27.56 2.03 -5.37
CA HIS A 63 26.59 1.29 -6.15
C HIS A 63 26.97 -0.17 -5.93
N ASP A 64 26.16 -0.87 -5.13
CA ASP A 64 26.35 -2.28 -4.91
C ASP A 64 26.22 -2.79 -6.34
N GLU A 65 27.35 -3.16 -6.93
CA GLU A 65 27.41 -3.80 -8.23
C GLU A 65 26.39 -4.92 -8.06
N VAL A 66 25.23 -4.76 -8.70
CA VAL A 66 24.16 -5.74 -8.60
C VAL A 66 24.80 -7.04 -9.01
N ASP A 67 24.57 -8.12 -8.26
CA ASP A 67 25.17 -9.39 -8.63
C ASP A 67 24.90 -9.62 -10.12
N PRO A 68 25.91 -9.92 -10.95
CA PRO A 68 25.72 -9.99 -12.39
C PRO A 68 24.62 -10.97 -12.83
N ALA A 69 24.33 -11.99 -12.00
CA ALA A 69 23.20 -12.89 -12.23
C ALA A 69 21.86 -12.20 -11.94
N ASP A 70 21.77 -11.44 -10.86
CA ASP A 70 20.58 -10.64 -10.54
C ASP A 70 20.32 -9.58 -11.62
N GLU A 71 21.36 -8.88 -12.11
CA GLU A 71 21.22 -7.92 -13.20
C GLU A 71 20.72 -8.58 -14.50
N ALA A 72 21.25 -9.75 -14.83
CA ALA A 72 20.84 -10.51 -16.01
C ALA A 72 19.39 -11.00 -15.93
N GLU A 73 18.93 -11.45 -14.76
CA GLU A 73 17.54 -11.86 -14.54
C GLU A 73 16.58 -10.66 -14.62
N GLN A 74 16.95 -9.51 -14.04
CA GLN A 74 16.13 -8.30 -14.08
C GLN A 74 16.06 -7.65 -15.47
N ALA A 75 17.14 -7.77 -16.24
CA ALA A 75 17.18 -7.31 -17.63
C ALA A 75 16.45 -8.26 -18.60
N ARG A 76 16.06 -9.46 -18.16
CA ARG A 76 15.34 -10.41 -19.02
C ARG A 76 13.92 -9.90 -19.28
N VAL A 77 13.61 -9.72 -20.56
CA VAL A 77 12.24 -9.47 -21.00
C VAL A 77 11.46 -10.79 -20.87
N VAL A 78 10.48 -10.81 -19.97
CA VAL A 78 9.54 -11.92 -19.86
C VAL A 78 8.62 -11.91 -21.08
N ASP A 79 8.45 -13.07 -21.72
CA ASP A 79 7.50 -13.20 -22.82
C ASP A 79 6.08 -12.97 -22.27
N PRO A 80 5.33 -11.97 -22.73
CA PRO A 80 3.95 -11.78 -22.31
C PRO A 80 3.05 -12.97 -22.69
N GLY A 81 3.49 -13.90 -23.53
CA GLY A 81 2.81 -15.16 -23.82
C GLY A 81 3.04 -16.27 -22.79
N ASP A 82 3.96 -16.08 -21.83
CA ASP A 82 4.34 -17.14 -20.90
C ASP A 82 3.18 -17.49 -19.94
N GLU A 83 2.67 -18.72 -20.05
CA GLU A 83 1.50 -19.20 -19.31
C GLU A 83 1.87 -19.77 -17.94
N GLU A 84 3.17 -19.98 -17.67
CA GLU A 84 3.68 -20.55 -16.42
C GLU A 84 3.32 -19.72 -15.17
N TYR A 85 3.12 -18.41 -15.34
CA TYR A 85 2.77 -17.48 -14.25
C TYR A 85 1.28 -17.09 -14.21
N ARG A 86 0.43 -17.65 -15.08
CA ARG A 86 -1.00 -17.29 -15.19
C ARG A 86 -1.98 -18.20 -14.43
N SER A 87 -1.49 -19.15 -13.62
CA SER A 87 -2.35 -20.09 -12.87
C SER A 87 -3.06 -19.44 -11.69
#